data_AF-A0A971B456-F1
#
_entry.id   AF-A0A971B456-F1
#
_cell.length_a   1.000
_cell.length_b   1.000
_cell.length_c   1.000
_cell.angle_alpha   90.00
_cell.angle_beta   90.00
_cell.angle_gamma   90.00
#
_symmetry.space_group_name_H-M   'P 1'
#
loop_
_entity.id
_entity.type
_entity.pdbx_description
1 polymer ?
#
loop_
_entity_poly.entity_id
_entity_poly.type
_entity_poly.pdbx_seq_one_letter_code
_entity_poly.pdbx_strand_id
1 'polypeptide(L)'
;MPAHSQVAPQEGIPGQVATPDNQMIVVSSVVEDRYRQVVVVDPRQYTFAVYHVELSTGNVELKCVRNITWDLQITCFNGKKPLPSEIQSILEHR
;
A
#
# COMPACT_ATOMS: atom_id res chain seq x y z
N MET A 1 14.43 -31.53 -36.67
CA MET A 1 13.13 -30.86 -36.47
C MET A 1 12.92 -30.73 -34.96
N PRO A 2 13.26 -29.58 -34.34
CA PRO A 2 13.14 -29.41 -32.90
C PRO A 2 11.70 -29.07 -32.51
N ALA A 3 11.24 -29.65 -31.40
CA ALA A 3 9.93 -29.39 -30.81
C ALA A 3 9.92 -28.00 -30.15
N HIS A 4 8.97 -27.16 -30.53
CA HIS A 4 8.69 -25.90 -29.85
C HIS A 4 8.00 -26.20 -28.52
N SER A 5 8.73 -25.99 -27.41
CA SER A 5 8.17 -26.03 -26.07
C SER A 5 7.38 -24.74 -25.84
N GLN A 6 6.06 -24.85 -25.83
CA GLN A 6 5.14 -23.74 -25.61
C GLN A 6 5.04 -23.48 -24.10
N VAL A 7 5.53 -22.34 -23.64
CA VAL A 7 5.35 -21.87 -22.25
C VAL A 7 3.92 -21.35 -22.13
N ALA A 8 3.13 -21.95 -21.23
CA ALA A 8 1.78 -21.51 -20.92
C ALA A 8 1.81 -20.14 -20.19
N PRO A 9 0.82 -19.25 -20.42
CA PRO A 9 0.71 -18.03 -19.64
C PRO A 9 0.29 -18.40 -18.22
N GLN A 10 1.15 -18.12 -17.24
CA GLN A 10 0.81 -18.28 -15.83
C GLN A 10 -0.17 -17.16 -15.44
N GLU A 11 -1.44 -17.53 -15.26
CA GLU A 11 -2.43 -16.68 -14.61
C GLU A 11 -1.99 -16.43 -13.16
N GLY A 12 -1.69 -15.16 -12.86
CA GLY A 12 -1.17 -14.74 -11.56
C GLY A 12 -2.17 -14.99 -10.44
N ILE A 13 -1.73 -15.72 -9.42
CA ILE A 13 -2.45 -15.91 -8.15
C ILE A 13 -2.37 -14.57 -7.39
N PRO A 14 -3.48 -13.98 -6.89
CA PRO A 14 -3.39 -12.81 -6.03
C PRO A 14 -2.74 -13.20 -4.70
N GLY A 15 -1.54 -12.68 -4.43
CA GLY A 15 -0.97 -12.64 -3.07
C GLY A 15 -0.01 -13.75 -2.69
N GLN A 16 1.03 -14.05 -3.49
CA GLN A 16 2.20 -14.77 -2.97
C GLN A 16 3.29 -13.79 -2.53
N VAL A 17 3.37 -13.58 -1.20
CA VAL A 17 4.51 -12.93 -0.53
C VAL A 17 5.55 -14.00 -0.23
N ALA A 18 6.68 -13.97 -0.94
CA ALA A 18 7.83 -14.81 -0.65
C ALA A 18 8.92 -13.94 -0.04
N THR A 19 9.10 -13.94 1.28
CA THR A 19 10.01 -13.02 1.99
C THR A 19 11.45 -13.54 2.10
N PRO A 20 12.41 -12.95 1.37
CA PRO A 20 13.77 -12.73 1.88
C PRO A 20 13.77 -11.49 2.80
N ASP A 21 14.71 -11.41 3.75
CA ASP A 21 14.86 -10.37 4.81
C ASP A 21 15.02 -8.91 4.33
N ASN A 22 14.81 -8.65 3.04
CA ASN A 22 14.91 -7.34 2.41
C ASN A 22 13.81 -7.10 1.35
N GLN A 23 12.64 -7.69 1.56
CA GLN A 23 11.55 -7.60 0.60
C GLN A 23 10.79 -6.27 0.70
N MET A 24 10.79 -5.52 -0.40
CA MET A 24 9.80 -4.49 -0.64
C MET A 24 8.44 -5.13 -0.91
N ILE A 25 7.39 -4.53 -0.33
CA ILE A 25 6.02 -4.95 -0.60
C ILE A 25 5.48 -4.06 -1.70
N VAL A 26 4.92 -4.68 -2.75
CA VAL A 26 4.29 -3.95 -3.86
C VAL A 26 2.82 -4.35 -3.95
N VAL A 27 1.94 -3.36 -3.89
CA VAL A 27 0.50 -3.52 -4.06
C VAL A 27 0.08 -2.71 -5.26
N SER A 28 -0.71 -3.30 -6.17
CA SER A 28 -1.22 -2.59 -7.33
C SER A 28 -2.72 -2.80 -7.52
N SER A 29 -3.41 -1.74 -7.92
CA SER A 29 -4.83 -1.78 -8.31
C SER A 29 -5.08 -0.85 -9.50
N VAL A 30 -6.12 -1.13 -10.27
CA VAL A 30 -6.61 -0.20 -11.29
C VAL A 30 -7.67 0.70 -10.65
N VAL A 31 -7.59 1.99 -10.92
CA VAL A 31 -8.51 3.01 -10.39
C VAL A 31 -9.20 3.70 -11.56
N GLU A 32 -10.53 3.66 -11.55
CA GLU A 32 -11.42 4.34 -12.52
C GLU A 32 -11.07 4.06 -13.99
N ASP A 33 -10.51 2.89 -14.29
CA ASP A 33 -9.99 2.50 -15.62
C ASP A 33 -9.06 3.53 -16.28
N ARG A 34 -8.48 4.44 -15.49
CA ARG A 34 -7.66 5.54 -15.97
C ARG A 34 -6.19 5.32 -15.65
N TYR A 35 -5.90 4.88 -14.44
CA TYR A 35 -4.53 4.62 -14.00
C TYR A 35 -4.43 3.36 -13.15
N ARG A 36 -3.28 2.70 -13.25
CA ARG A 36 -2.85 1.69 -12.30
C ARG A 36 -2.12 2.39 -11.15
N GLN A 37 -2.69 2.33 -9.96
CA GLN A 37 -1.99 2.74 -8.76
C GLN A 37 -1.03 1.64 -8.33
N VAL A 38 0.22 2.01 -8.07
CA VAL A 38 1.26 1.13 -7.54
C VAL A 38 1.76 1.72 -6.23
N VAL A 39 1.59 0.99 -5.15
CA VAL A 39 2.10 1.35 -3.82
C VAL A 39 3.30 0.45 -3.52
N VAL A 40 4.44 1.07 -3.26
CA VAL A 40 5.67 0.38 -2.85
C VAL A 40 5.91 0.72 -1.38
N VAL A 41 6.08 -0.30 -0.54
CA VAL A 41 6.37 -0.15 0.88
C VAL A 41 7.74 -0.75 1.18
N ASP A 42 8.62 0.05 1.78
CA ASP A 42 9.83 -0.41 2.43
C ASP A 42 9.56 -0.51 3.95
N PRO A 43 9.37 -1.73 4.49
CA PRO A 43 9.12 -1.92 5.91
C PRO A 43 10.34 -1.62 6.78
N ARG A 44 11.57 -1.64 6.22
CA ARG A 44 12.79 -1.34 6.99
C ARG A 44 12.91 0.15 7.31
N GLN A 45 12.47 0.98 6.36
CA GLN A 45 12.47 2.43 6.51
C GLN A 45 11.12 2.99 6.97
N TYR A 46 10.11 2.13 7.18
CA TYR A 46 8.72 2.54 7.39
C TYR A 46 8.28 3.61 6.37
N THR A 47 8.67 3.44 5.10
CA THR A 47 8.42 4.42 4.05
C THR A 47 7.59 3.78 2.96
N PHE A 48 6.63 4.52 2.41
CA PHE A 48 5.89 4.11 1.22
C PHE A 48 5.97 5.16 0.14
N ALA A 49 5.81 4.71 -1.10
CA ALA A 49 5.64 5.53 -2.28
C ALA A 49 4.37 5.13 -3.03
N VAL A 50 3.67 6.10 -3.60
CA VAL A 50 2.49 5.88 -4.44
C VAL A 50 2.79 6.42 -5.83
N TYR A 51 2.65 5.56 -6.83
CA TYR A 51 2.75 5.91 -8.23
C TYR A 51 1.40 5.70 -8.92
N HIS A 52 1.08 6.56 -9.87
CA HIS A 52 0.02 6.33 -10.84
C HIS A 52 0.65 6.10 -12.21
N VAL A 53 0.30 4.98 -12.83
CA VAL A 53 0.68 4.66 -14.21
C VAL A 53 -0.56 4.82 -15.07
N GLU A 54 -0.59 5.83 -15.92
CA GLU A 54 -1.72 6.06 -16.82
C GLU A 54 -1.89 4.88 -17.79
N LEU A 55 -3.11 4.33 -17.90
CA LEU A 55 -3.36 3.14 -18.71
C LEU A 55 -3.29 3.41 -20.22
N SER A 56 -3.60 4.63 -20.65
CA SER A 56 -3.62 5.01 -22.06
C SER A 56 -2.22 5.25 -22.64
N THR A 57 -1.32 5.81 -21.83
CA THR A 57 0.01 6.27 -22.29
C THR A 57 1.17 5.52 -21.64
N GLY A 58 0.94 4.85 -20.50
CA GLY A 58 2.00 4.30 -19.66
C GLY A 58 2.79 5.36 -18.88
N ASN A 59 2.39 6.63 -18.91
CA ASN A 59 3.07 7.69 -18.16
C ASN A 59 3.04 7.39 -16.66
N VAL A 60 4.17 7.58 -15.98
CA VAL A 60 4.33 7.30 -14.55
C VAL A 60 4.47 8.61 -13.78
N GLU A 61 3.56 8.83 -12.85
CA GLU A 61 3.58 9.98 -11.95
C GLU A 61 3.75 9.53 -10.50
N LEU A 62 4.73 10.10 -9.80
CA LEU A 62 4.89 9.93 -8.36
C LEU A 62 3.90 10.84 -7.63
N LYS A 63 3.02 10.25 -6.82
CA LYS A 63 2.00 10.99 -6.06
C LYS A 63 2.41 11.27 -4.63
N CYS A 64 3.16 10.37 -3.99
CA CYS A 64 3.55 10.50 -2.60
C CYS A 64 4.81 9.68 -2.32
N VAL A 65 5.70 10.22 -1.47
CA VAL A 65 6.69 9.45 -0.71
C VAL A 65 6.61 9.92 0.73
N ARG A 66 6.36 9.01 1.67
CA ARG A 66 6.22 9.39 3.08
C ARG A 66 6.67 8.28 4.01
N ASN A 67 7.31 8.67 5.10
CA ASN A 67 7.56 7.80 6.24
C ASN A 67 6.31 7.71 7.14
N ILE A 68 5.77 6.51 7.34
CA ILE A 68 4.52 6.29 8.08
C ILE A 68 4.69 6.24 9.58
N THR A 69 5.92 6.34 10.11
CA THR A 69 6.18 6.23 11.56
C THR A 69 5.28 7.19 12.35
N TRP A 70 5.19 8.44 11.92
CA TRP A 70 4.36 9.44 12.59
C TRP A 70 2.86 9.25 12.33
N ASP A 71 2.49 8.79 11.12
CA ASP A 71 1.10 8.47 10.79
C ASP A 71 0.55 7.36 11.70
N LEU A 72 1.39 6.38 12.04
CA LEU A 72 1.07 5.26 12.93
C LEU A 72 1.14 5.60 14.43
N GLN A 73 1.79 6.72 14.79
CA GLN A 73 1.91 7.17 16.18
C GLN A 73 0.76 8.09 16.62
N ILE A 74 -0.20 8.38 15.74
CA ILE A 74 -1.40 9.13 16.09
C ILE A 74 -2.22 8.31 17.10
N THR A 75 -2.18 8.72 18.37
CA THR A 75 -2.94 8.11 19.48
C THR A 75 -4.42 8.42 19.44
N CYS A 76 -4.84 9.45 18.71
CA CYS A 76 -6.24 9.84 18.55
C CYS A 76 -6.52 10.20 17.08
N PHE A 77 -7.32 9.38 16.41
CA PHE A 77 -7.87 9.70 15.09
C PHE A 77 -8.70 11.00 15.21
N ASN A 78 -8.49 11.98 14.32
CA ASN A 78 -9.21 13.27 14.31
C ASN A 78 -10.71 13.13 13.91
N GLY A 79 -11.37 12.04 14.31
CA GLY A 79 -12.74 11.68 13.97
C GLY A 79 -13.77 12.26 14.93
N LYS A 80 -13.69 13.58 15.20
CA LYS A 80 -14.61 14.41 16.03
C LYS A 80 -14.72 14.01 17.51
N LYS A 81 -15.03 15.02 18.34
CA LYS A 81 -15.22 14.89 19.79
C LYS A 81 -16.40 13.97 20.15
N PRO A 82 -16.38 13.33 21.34
CA PRO A 82 -15.29 13.36 22.33
C PRO A 82 -14.12 12.44 21.94
N LEU A 83 -12.90 12.86 22.26
CA LEU A 83 -11.69 12.06 22.09
C LEU A 83 -11.73 10.83 23.02
N PRO A 84 -11.05 9.72 22.69
CA PRO A 84 -10.95 8.55 23.55
C PRO A 84 -10.49 8.86 24.99
N SER A 85 -9.56 9.81 25.16
CA SER A 85 -9.12 10.28 26.47
C SER A 85 -10.23 10.99 27.25
N GLU A 86 -11.09 11.75 26.57
CA GLU A 86 -12.23 12.43 27.19
C GLU A 86 -13.28 11.41 27.66
N ILE A 87 -13.47 10.30 26.94
CA ILE A 87 -14.35 9.18 27.35
C ILE A 87 -13.80 8.48 28.60
N GLN A 88 -12.48 8.20 28.64
CA GLN A 88 -11.84 7.57 29.80
C GLN A 88 -12.02 8.42 31.07
N SER A 89 -11.77 9.72 30.99
CA SER A 89 -11.96 10.62 32.14
C SER A 89 -13.42 10.64 32.63
N ILE A 90 -14.41 10.51 31.74
CA ILE A 90 -15.84 10.45 32.14
C ILE A 90 -16.17 9.14 32.88
N LEU A 91 -15.55 8.02 32.49
CA LEU A 91 -15.79 6.71 33.11
C LEU A 91 -15.06 6.56 34.45
N GLU A 92 -13.89 7.18 34.61
CA GLU A 92 -13.10 7.14 35.85
C GLU A 92 -13.67 8.04 36.96
N HIS A 93 -14.46 9.07 36.62
CA HIS A 93 -15.12 9.96 37.58
C HIS A 93 -16.53 9.49 38.00
N ARG A 94 -16.88 8.22 37.76
CA ARG A 94 -18.09 7.58 38.30
C ARG A 94 -17.75 6.59 39.38
#